data_AF-A0A383B0T1-F1
#
_entry.id   AF-A0A383B0T1-F1
#
_cell.length_a   1.000
_cell.length_b   1.000
_cell.length_c   1.000
_cell.angle_alpha   90.00
_cell.angle_beta   90.00
_cell.angle_gamma   90.00
#
_symmetry.space_group_name_H-M   'P 1'
#
loop_
_entity.id
_entity.type
_entity.pdbx_description
1 polymer ?
#
loop_
_entity_poly.entity_id
_entity_poly.type
_entity_poly.pdbx_seq_one_letter_code
_entity_poly.pdbx_strand_id
1 'polypeptide(L)'
;SIILLLSCILAAWTKQSGIITLVLPFTILFAHFSSEGTLIKLNREMLLLYSLAIVIAVIDEIWRWSITGIPLLSNQHFFNWAEQQPPGNTSIKTFTTFKLVELFRTPVLSNSTNNSFWTQIFGRFWFDYGTRFLPIKEVTFWAARGMFLLGLSILPVLLLGLRCSFLKIPKQYAWGLLIMVTGFTCTAIFQTIRFPFFSSMKAVFILPCVSVFCIWLALGLEKIINLWFGRIFCLWLTIYAIAVGLYH
;
A
#
# COMPACT_ATOMS: atom_id res chain seq x y z
N SER A 1 6.81 -8.69 19.69
CA SER A 1 7.75 -9.16 18.66
C SER A 1 7.60 -10.63 18.31
N ILE A 2 7.65 -11.56 19.28
CA ILE A 2 7.50 -13.01 19.01
C ILE A 2 6.15 -13.37 18.35
N ILE A 3 5.03 -12.77 18.80
CA ILE A 3 3.72 -13.00 18.18
C ILE A 3 3.71 -12.50 16.72
N LEU A 4 4.25 -11.31 16.46
CA LEU A 4 4.36 -10.74 15.11
C LEU A 4 5.21 -11.64 14.20
N LEU A 5 6.29 -12.18 14.73
CA LEU A 5 7.19 -13.14 14.07
C LEU A 5 6.48 -14.45 13.73
N LEU A 6 5.75 -15.03 14.69
CA LEU A 6 4.93 -16.21 14.47
C LEU A 6 3.83 -15.93 13.45
N SER A 7 3.21 -14.75 13.49
CA SER A 7 2.24 -14.32 12.48
C SER A 7 2.88 -14.18 11.09
N CYS A 8 4.12 -13.69 10.99
CA CYS A 8 4.86 -13.66 9.71
C CYS A 8 5.19 -15.07 9.21
N ILE A 9 5.60 -16.00 10.07
CA ILE A 9 5.85 -17.40 9.71
C ILE A 9 4.56 -18.06 9.23
N LEU A 10 3.47 -17.92 9.99
CA LEU A 10 2.16 -18.46 9.63
C LEU A 10 1.63 -17.83 8.35
N ALA A 11 1.80 -16.52 8.17
CA ALA A 11 1.42 -15.84 6.94
C ALA A 11 2.27 -16.30 5.75
N ALA A 12 3.57 -16.51 5.96
CA ALA A 12 4.47 -17.03 4.93
C ALA A 12 4.08 -18.44 4.49
N TRP A 13 3.66 -19.27 5.44
CA TRP A 13 3.25 -20.64 5.18
C TRP A 13 1.84 -20.75 4.57
N THR A 14 0.90 -19.89 4.95
CA THR A 14 -0.52 -19.99 4.55
C THR A 14 -0.89 -19.18 3.32
N LYS A 15 -0.15 -18.13 2.97
CA LYS A 15 -0.41 -17.31 1.79
C LYS A 15 0.50 -17.75 0.64
N GLN A 16 -0.09 -17.82 -0.56
CA GLN A 16 0.52 -18.21 -1.85
C GLN A 16 1.87 -17.59 -2.26
N SER A 17 2.41 -16.64 -1.51
CA SER A 17 3.72 -16.08 -1.78
C SER A 17 4.36 -15.67 -0.47
N GLY A 18 4.85 -16.66 0.29
CA GLY A 18 5.44 -16.42 1.60
C GLY A 18 6.67 -15.50 1.59
N ILE A 19 7.33 -15.37 0.43
CA ILE A 19 8.40 -14.39 0.23
C ILE A 19 7.91 -12.95 0.41
N ILE A 20 6.68 -12.62 0.01
CA ILE A 20 6.15 -11.25 0.13
C ILE A 20 5.96 -10.88 1.60
N THR A 21 5.58 -11.83 2.44
CA THR A 21 5.45 -11.59 3.87
C THR A 21 6.80 -11.35 4.55
N LEU A 22 7.93 -11.57 3.85
CA LEU A 22 9.25 -11.27 4.38
C LEU A 22 9.62 -9.78 4.37
N VAL A 23 8.86 -8.91 3.68
CA VAL A 23 9.14 -7.46 3.65
C VAL A 23 9.13 -6.86 5.06
N LEU A 24 8.14 -7.23 5.88
CA LEU A 24 8.02 -6.77 7.26
C LEU A 24 9.18 -7.26 8.17
N PRO A 25 9.50 -8.57 8.23
CA PRO A 25 10.62 -9.05 9.03
C PRO A 25 11.97 -8.48 8.58
N PHE A 26 12.21 -8.32 7.27
CA PHE A 26 13.42 -7.66 6.79
C PHE A 26 13.51 -6.19 7.22
N THR A 27 12.39 -5.48 7.23
CA THR A 27 12.35 -4.09 7.72
C THR A 27 12.77 -4.02 9.20
N ILE A 28 12.30 -4.96 10.02
CA ILE A 28 12.63 -5.00 11.45
C ILE A 28 14.11 -5.35 11.65
N LEU A 29 14.64 -6.33 10.92
CA LEU A 29 16.07 -6.67 10.96
C LEU A 29 16.95 -5.50 10.51
N PHE A 30 16.58 -4.84 9.41
CA PHE A 30 17.27 -3.66 8.91
C PHE A 30 17.30 -2.54 9.97
N ALA A 31 16.15 -2.26 10.58
CA ALA A 31 16.04 -1.25 11.64
C ALA A 31 16.80 -1.66 12.91
N HIS A 32 16.99 -2.95 13.20
CA HIS A 32 17.78 -3.41 14.35
C HIS A 32 19.28 -3.23 14.11
N PHE A 33 19.79 -3.73 12.98
CA PHE A 33 21.22 -3.69 12.66
C PHE A 33 21.72 -2.30 12.26
N SER A 34 20.84 -1.43 11.78
CA SER A 34 21.18 -0.04 11.47
C SER A 34 21.11 0.90 12.69
N SER A 35 20.80 0.36 13.88
CA SER A 35 20.63 1.13 15.12
C SER A 35 21.89 1.15 15.97
N GLU A 36 22.46 2.34 16.21
CA GLU A 36 23.49 2.52 17.25
C GLU A 36 22.90 2.42 18.67
N GLY A 37 21.57 2.55 18.81
CA GLY A 37 20.82 2.34 20.05
C GLY A 37 19.57 1.50 19.77
N THR A 38 19.48 0.33 20.40
CA THR A 38 18.43 -0.66 20.11
C THR A 38 17.12 -0.34 20.85
N LEU A 39 16.18 0.36 20.19
CA LEU A 39 14.77 0.42 20.66
C LEU A 39 14.10 -0.96 20.58
N ILE A 40 14.48 -1.77 19.59
CA ILE A 40 14.06 -3.17 19.46
C ILE A 40 15.28 -4.03 19.78
N LYS A 41 15.36 -4.55 21.01
CA LYS A 41 16.32 -5.59 21.35
C LYS A 41 15.83 -6.92 20.78
N LEU A 42 16.42 -7.35 19.67
CA LEU A 42 16.24 -8.72 19.19
C LEU A 42 17.10 -9.63 20.07
N ASN A 43 16.44 -10.54 20.78
CA ASN A 43 17.11 -11.62 21.48
C ASN A 43 17.45 -12.73 20.49
N ARG A 44 18.28 -13.68 20.94
CA ARG A 44 18.75 -14.80 20.13
C ARG A 44 17.57 -15.61 19.57
N GLU A 45 16.51 -15.77 20.37
CA GLU A 45 15.29 -16.48 20.00
C GLU A 45 14.57 -15.79 18.84
N MET A 46 14.43 -14.46 18.87
CA MET A 46 13.82 -13.70 17.79
C MET A 46 14.64 -13.77 16.50
N LEU A 47 15.97 -13.67 16.59
CA LEU A 47 16.86 -13.85 15.43
C LEU A 47 16.72 -15.25 14.82
N LEU A 48 16.66 -16.28 15.66
CA LEU A 48 16.45 -17.65 15.22
C LEU A 48 15.09 -17.82 14.53
N LEU A 49 14.03 -17.23 15.08
CA LEU A 49 12.70 -17.23 14.46
C LEU A 49 12.68 -16.48 13.12
N TYR A 50 13.40 -15.36 12.98
CA TYR A 50 13.53 -14.66 11.70
C TYR A 50 14.20 -15.52 10.64
N SER A 51 15.34 -16.13 10.98
CA SER A 51 16.08 -17.00 10.07
C SER A 51 15.22 -18.19 9.66
N LEU A 52 14.52 -18.81 10.61
CA LEU A 52 13.61 -19.91 10.34
C LEU A 52 12.46 -19.49 9.42
N ALA A 53 11.86 -18.32 9.63
CA ALA A 53 10.81 -17.77 8.77
C ALA A 53 11.27 -17.62 7.32
N ILE A 54 12.48 -17.06 7.12
CA ILE A 54 13.08 -16.86 5.80
C ILE A 54 13.32 -18.22 5.14
N VAL A 55 13.94 -19.16 5.87
CA VAL A 55 14.24 -20.51 5.36
C VAL A 55 12.95 -21.24 4.96
N ILE A 56 11.93 -21.23 5.81
CA ILE A 56 10.63 -21.86 5.50
C ILE A 56 10.00 -21.22 4.25
N ALA A 57 9.96 -19.88 4.19
CA ALA A 57 9.38 -19.18 3.04
C ALA A 57 10.12 -19.48 1.72
N VAL A 58 11.45 -19.60 1.77
CA VAL A 58 12.27 -19.93 0.59
C VAL A 58 12.10 -21.40 0.19
N ILE A 59 12.12 -22.34 1.15
CA ILE A 59 11.92 -23.77 0.88
C ILE A 59 10.53 -24.02 0.31
N ASP A 60 9.49 -23.43 0.90
CA ASP A 60 8.11 -23.52 0.41
C ASP A 60 8.00 -23.01 -1.04
N GLU A 61 8.69 -21.91 -1.37
CA GLU A 61 8.72 -21.40 -2.73
C GLU A 61 9.48 -22.31 -3.71
N ILE A 62 10.66 -22.82 -3.32
CA ILE A 62 11.44 -23.75 -4.15
C ILE A 62 10.65 -25.04 -4.39
N TRP A 63 9.97 -25.56 -3.36
CA TRP A 63 9.15 -26.76 -3.46
C TRP A 63 7.93 -26.55 -4.38
N ARG A 64 7.22 -25.41 -4.24
CA ARG A 64 6.14 -25.07 -5.18
C ARG A 64 6.65 -24.93 -6.61
N TRP A 65 7.82 -24.30 -6.77
CA TRP A 65 8.44 -24.12 -8.07
C TRP A 65 8.85 -25.46 -8.69
N SER A 66 9.40 -26.40 -7.93
CA SER A 66 9.79 -27.71 -8.46
C SER A 66 8.61 -28.55 -8.94
N ILE A 67 7.43 -28.38 -8.34
CA ILE A 67 6.20 -29.07 -8.75
C ILE A 67 5.56 -28.39 -9.97
N THR A 68 5.46 -27.06 -9.95
CA THR A 68 4.65 -26.32 -10.94
C THR A 68 5.44 -25.75 -12.11
N GLY A 69 6.76 -25.64 -11.98
CA GLY A 69 7.62 -24.91 -12.92
C GLY A 69 7.46 -23.38 -12.85
N ILE A 70 6.60 -22.87 -11.98
CA ILE A 70 6.23 -21.46 -11.91
C ILE A 70 6.66 -20.86 -10.56
N PRO A 71 7.59 -19.88 -10.55
CA PRO A 71 7.98 -19.19 -9.31
C PRO A 71 6.85 -18.25 -8.83
N LEU A 72 6.64 -18.11 -7.52
CA LEU A 72 5.61 -17.29 -6.86
C LEU A 72 4.16 -17.68 -7.23
N LEU A 73 3.84 -18.97 -7.20
CA LEU A 73 2.55 -19.51 -7.64
C LEU A 73 1.33 -18.79 -7.03
N SER A 74 0.52 -18.17 -7.88
CA SER A 74 -0.71 -17.42 -7.52
C SER A 74 -1.98 -18.21 -7.88
N ASN A 75 -3.09 -17.95 -7.18
CA ASN A 75 -4.42 -18.48 -7.47
C ASN A 75 -4.82 -18.24 -8.94
N GLN A 76 -4.31 -17.18 -9.54
CA GLN A 76 -4.62 -16.83 -10.92
C GLN A 76 -4.12 -17.85 -11.96
N HIS A 77 -3.16 -18.70 -11.64
CA HIS A 77 -2.77 -19.81 -12.53
C HIS A 77 -3.85 -20.89 -12.63
N PHE A 78 -4.76 -20.93 -11.67
CA PHE A 78 -5.85 -21.90 -11.62
C PHE A 78 -7.19 -21.31 -12.09
N PHE A 79 -7.28 -19.98 -12.20
CA PHE A 79 -8.51 -19.26 -12.52
C PHE A 79 -8.39 -18.53 -13.86
N ASN A 80 -8.90 -19.18 -14.91
CA ASN A 80 -9.00 -18.67 -16.28
C ASN A 80 -9.94 -17.45 -16.45
N TRP A 81 -10.86 -17.23 -15.51
CA TRP A 81 -11.75 -16.05 -15.55
C TRP A 81 -11.05 -14.74 -15.13
N ALA A 82 -9.85 -14.81 -14.54
CA ALA A 82 -9.08 -13.62 -14.18
C ALA A 82 -8.72 -12.78 -15.41
N GLU A 83 -8.55 -13.42 -16.57
CA GLU A 83 -8.25 -12.76 -17.84
C GLU A 83 -9.38 -11.84 -18.33
N GLN A 84 -10.62 -12.16 -17.93
CA GLN A 84 -11.82 -11.43 -18.32
C GLN A 84 -12.08 -10.23 -17.39
N GLN A 85 -11.28 -10.03 -16.35
CA GLN A 85 -11.50 -8.94 -15.41
C GLN A 85 -10.86 -7.64 -15.92
N PRO A 86 -11.63 -6.54 -16.04
CA PRO A 86 -11.09 -5.25 -16.46
C PRO A 86 -10.03 -4.76 -15.46
N PRO A 87 -8.98 -4.08 -15.92
CA PRO A 87 -8.74 -3.57 -17.27
C PRO A 87 -8.16 -4.61 -18.26
N GLY A 88 -8.08 -5.89 -17.92
CA GLY A 88 -7.44 -6.90 -18.76
C GLY A 88 -5.96 -6.57 -19.03
N ASN A 89 -5.41 -7.09 -20.14
CA ASN A 89 -4.02 -6.87 -20.50
C ASN A 89 -3.71 -5.38 -20.77
N THR A 90 -2.80 -4.81 -19.99
CA THR A 90 -2.41 -3.39 -20.06
C THR A 90 -0.90 -3.26 -20.18
N SER A 91 -0.40 -2.35 -21.02
CA SER A 91 1.03 -2.08 -21.11
C SER A 91 1.59 -1.48 -19.81
N ILE A 92 2.84 -1.82 -19.45
CA ILE A 92 3.49 -1.30 -18.23
C ILE A 92 3.45 0.23 -18.18
N LYS A 93 3.67 0.90 -19.32
CA LYS A 93 3.59 2.36 -19.44
C LYS A 93 2.22 2.88 -18.99
N THR A 94 1.14 2.29 -19.48
CA THR A 94 -0.23 2.71 -19.12
C THR A 94 -0.52 2.40 -17.65
N PHE A 95 -0.07 1.22 -17.18
CA PHE A 95 -0.25 0.77 -15.81
C PHE A 95 0.40 1.70 -14.78
N THR A 96 1.62 2.20 -15.05
CA THR A 96 2.37 3.07 -14.13
C THR A 96 2.12 4.57 -14.34
N THR A 97 1.31 4.97 -15.32
CA THR A 97 0.98 6.39 -15.55
C THR A 97 -0.12 6.84 -14.59
N PHE A 98 0.04 7.95 -13.88
CA PHE A 98 -1.05 8.54 -13.09
C PHE A 98 -1.92 9.45 -13.95
N LYS A 99 -3.18 9.05 -14.19
CA LYS A 99 -4.13 9.73 -15.09
C LYS A 99 -4.96 10.77 -14.34
N LEU A 100 -4.26 11.76 -13.80
CA LEU A 100 -4.82 12.74 -12.86
C LEU A 100 -5.92 13.60 -13.52
N VAL A 101 -5.71 14.03 -14.76
CA VAL A 101 -6.66 14.89 -15.51
C VAL A 101 -7.91 14.11 -15.90
N GLU A 102 -7.75 12.89 -16.41
CA GLU A 102 -8.86 12.01 -16.76
C GLU A 102 -9.70 11.68 -15.53
N LEU A 103 -9.05 11.37 -14.40
CA LEU A 103 -9.72 11.07 -13.15
C LEU A 103 -10.46 12.30 -12.59
N PHE A 104 -9.96 13.53 -12.76
CA PHE A 104 -10.69 14.72 -12.35
C PHE A 104 -11.93 14.99 -13.23
N ARG A 105 -11.80 14.81 -14.55
CA ARG A 105 -12.90 14.99 -15.51
C ARG A 105 -14.03 14.01 -15.23
N THR A 106 -13.67 12.74 -15.08
CA THR A 106 -14.55 11.63 -14.75
C THR A 106 -14.08 11.00 -13.44
N PRO A 107 -14.52 11.49 -12.27
CA PRO A 107 -14.09 11.02 -10.94
C PRO A 107 -14.80 9.72 -10.54
N VAL A 108 -14.85 8.82 -11.52
CA VAL A 108 -15.45 7.50 -11.46
C VAL A 108 -14.53 6.60 -12.28
N LEU A 109 -14.26 5.42 -11.74
CA LEU A 109 -13.40 4.44 -12.38
C LEU A 109 -14.02 3.95 -13.70
N SER A 110 -13.48 4.44 -14.82
CA SER A 110 -13.93 4.16 -16.18
C SER A 110 -12.85 3.42 -16.98
N ASN A 111 -13.17 3.00 -18.22
CA ASN A 111 -12.21 2.35 -19.10
C ASN A 111 -10.94 3.20 -19.35
N SER A 112 -11.04 4.52 -19.27
CA SER A 112 -9.89 5.41 -19.46
C SER A 112 -8.96 5.46 -18.25
N THR A 113 -9.45 5.20 -17.04
CA THR A 113 -8.71 5.30 -15.77
C THR A 113 -8.38 3.94 -15.13
N ASN A 114 -9.14 2.90 -15.43
CA ASN A 114 -9.04 1.58 -14.80
C ASN A 114 -7.77 0.81 -15.17
N ASN A 115 -7.07 1.23 -16.21
CA ASN A 115 -5.80 0.64 -16.63
C ASN A 115 -4.58 1.28 -15.97
N SER A 116 -4.75 2.07 -14.90
CA SER A 116 -3.64 2.68 -14.16
C SER A 116 -3.67 2.31 -12.69
N PHE A 117 -2.55 1.79 -12.19
CA PHE A 117 -2.34 1.45 -10.78
C PHE A 117 -2.52 2.65 -9.86
N TRP A 118 -1.78 3.73 -10.12
CA TRP A 118 -1.81 4.92 -9.28
C TRP A 118 -3.18 5.59 -9.29
N THR A 119 -3.83 5.60 -10.45
CA THR A 119 -5.18 6.15 -10.60
C THR A 119 -6.20 5.32 -9.82
N GLN A 120 -6.10 3.99 -9.87
CA GLN A 120 -6.97 3.11 -9.09
C GLN A 120 -6.71 3.21 -7.59
N ILE A 121 -5.46 3.22 -7.14
CA ILE A 121 -5.14 3.41 -5.71
C ILE A 121 -5.73 4.73 -5.22
N PHE A 122 -5.44 5.83 -5.93
CA PHE A 122 -5.90 7.15 -5.53
C PHE A 122 -7.42 7.23 -5.53
N GLY A 123 -8.08 6.83 -6.63
CA GLY A 123 -9.53 6.90 -6.75
C GLY A 123 -10.26 6.04 -5.72
N ARG A 124 -9.81 4.81 -5.49
CA ARG A 124 -10.41 3.91 -4.49
C ARG A 124 -10.17 4.34 -3.06
N PHE A 125 -9.04 4.99 -2.78
CA PHE A 125 -8.76 5.49 -1.44
C PHE A 125 -9.65 6.67 -1.07
N TRP A 126 -9.92 7.56 -2.02
CA TRP A 126 -10.63 8.81 -1.73
C TRP A 126 -12.13 8.77 -2.00
N PHE A 127 -12.56 8.04 -3.02
CA PHE A 127 -13.92 8.14 -3.51
C PHE A 127 -14.34 6.84 -4.23
N ASP A 128 -14.39 5.70 -3.52
CA ASP A 128 -14.64 4.33 -4.07
C ASP A 128 -15.94 4.17 -4.89
N TYR A 129 -15.99 4.82 -6.06
CA TYR A 129 -17.11 4.87 -6.98
C TYR A 129 -16.79 3.93 -8.14
N GLY A 130 -16.80 2.63 -7.84
CA GLY A 130 -17.20 1.70 -8.88
C GLY A 130 -18.65 2.04 -9.26
N THR A 131 -18.93 2.26 -10.55
CA THR A 131 -20.29 2.46 -11.07
C THR A 131 -21.27 1.34 -10.66
N ARG A 132 -20.72 0.21 -10.23
CA ARG A 132 -21.44 -0.96 -9.70
C ARG A 132 -22.10 -0.73 -8.34
N PHE A 133 -21.58 0.19 -7.52
CA PHE A 133 -22.02 0.33 -6.12
C PHE A 133 -22.83 1.59 -5.87
N LEU A 134 -22.67 2.64 -6.69
CA LEU A 134 -23.35 3.92 -6.48
C LEU A 134 -23.96 4.45 -7.79
N PRO A 135 -25.25 4.83 -7.80
CA PRO A 135 -25.89 5.37 -8.98
C PRO A 135 -25.26 6.71 -9.35
N ILE A 136 -24.82 6.83 -10.60
CA ILE A 136 -24.17 8.03 -11.12
C ILE A 136 -25.21 9.17 -11.18
N LYS A 137 -25.12 10.10 -10.23
CA LYS A 137 -25.89 11.36 -10.21
C LYS A 137 -24.94 12.55 -10.30
N GLU A 138 -25.41 13.70 -10.78
CA GLU A 138 -24.58 14.90 -10.87
C GLU A 138 -23.96 15.30 -9.51
N VAL A 139 -24.74 15.17 -8.43
CA VAL A 139 -24.28 15.40 -7.05
C VAL A 139 -23.10 14.49 -6.68
N THR A 140 -23.14 13.21 -7.09
CA THR A 140 -22.04 12.26 -6.82
C THR A 140 -20.75 12.63 -7.55
N PHE A 141 -20.85 13.20 -8.77
CA PHE A 141 -19.66 13.69 -9.48
C PHE A 141 -19.02 14.88 -8.79
N TRP A 142 -19.82 15.85 -8.33
CA TRP A 142 -19.31 17.00 -7.59
C TRP A 142 -18.68 16.60 -6.25
N ALA A 143 -19.33 15.70 -5.52
CA ALA A 143 -18.76 15.13 -4.29
C ALA A 143 -17.42 14.45 -4.57
N ALA A 144 -17.35 13.59 -5.59
CA ALA A 144 -16.12 12.89 -5.97
C ALA A 144 -14.99 13.85 -6.40
N ARG A 145 -15.31 14.95 -7.12
CA ARG A 145 -14.32 16.01 -7.41
C ARG A 145 -13.82 16.70 -6.15
N GLY A 146 -14.71 16.97 -5.20
CA GLY A 146 -14.34 17.50 -3.89
C GLY A 146 -13.37 16.57 -3.14
N MET A 147 -13.70 15.27 -3.09
CA MET A 147 -12.84 14.23 -2.49
C MET A 147 -11.50 14.09 -3.23
N PHE A 148 -11.51 14.19 -4.55
CA PHE A 148 -10.29 14.20 -5.36
C PHE A 148 -9.38 15.38 -4.98
N LEU A 149 -9.93 16.60 -4.90
CA LEU A 149 -9.15 17.80 -4.55
C LEU A 149 -8.61 17.71 -3.11
N LEU A 150 -9.41 17.18 -2.18
CA LEU A 150 -8.98 16.90 -0.83
C LEU A 150 -7.80 15.91 -0.83
N GLY A 151 -7.94 14.78 -1.53
CA GLY A 151 -6.88 13.79 -1.63
C GLY A 151 -5.59 14.34 -2.25
N LEU A 152 -5.73 15.20 -3.26
CA LEU A 152 -4.60 15.88 -3.89
C LEU A 152 -3.92 16.85 -2.92
N SER A 153 -4.67 17.55 -2.08
CA SER A 153 -4.13 18.46 -1.06
C SER A 153 -3.39 17.74 0.08
N ILE A 154 -3.68 16.45 0.29
CA ILE A 154 -3.00 15.62 1.30
C ILE A 154 -1.64 15.12 0.82
N LEU A 155 -1.42 15.01 -0.50
CA LEU A 155 -0.14 14.57 -1.07
C LEU A 155 1.04 15.46 -0.64
N PRO A 156 0.98 16.81 -0.72
CA PRO A 156 2.01 17.69 -0.18
C PRO A 156 2.28 17.47 1.32
N VAL A 157 1.23 17.21 2.12
CA VAL A 157 1.36 16.96 3.57
C VAL A 157 2.07 15.64 3.83
N LEU A 158 1.75 14.58 3.06
CA LEU A 158 2.45 13.30 3.10
C LEU A 158 3.93 13.44 2.71
N LEU A 159 4.25 14.20 1.66
CA LEU A 159 5.63 14.46 1.25
C LEU A 159 6.41 15.26 2.30
N LEU A 160 5.76 16.24 2.92
CA LEU A 160 6.32 16.95 4.06
C LEU A 160 6.56 16.00 5.24
N GLY A 161 5.61 15.11 5.51
CA GLY A 161 5.70 14.04 6.49
C GLY A 161 6.88 13.10 6.28
N LEU A 162 7.06 12.63 5.04
CA LEU A 162 8.22 11.85 4.61
C LEU A 162 9.51 12.61 4.90
N ARG A 163 9.62 13.88 4.49
CA ARG A 163 10.79 14.72 4.78
C ARG A 163 11.01 14.86 6.29
N CYS A 164 9.95 15.12 7.06
CA CYS A 164 10.01 15.23 8.51
C CYS A 164 10.45 13.93 9.18
N SER A 165 10.10 12.77 8.62
CA SER A 165 10.54 11.47 9.16
C SER A 165 12.07 11.35 9.16
N PHE A 166 12.75 11.81 8.12
CA PHE A 166 14.22 11.82 8.06
C PHE A 166 14.88 12.88 8.96
N LEU A 167 14.12 13.86 9.45
CA LEU A 167 14.63 14.93 10.32
C LEU A 167 14.34 14.68 11.80
N LYS A 168 13.18 14.11 12.14
CA LYS A 168 12.70 13.94 13.52
C LYS A 168 12.86 12.52 14.05
N ILE A 169 12.81 11.52 13.19
CA ILE A 169 12.93 10.11 13.57
C ILE A 169 14.36 9.65 13.29
N PRO A 170 14.96 8.76 14.10
CA PRO A 170 16.26 8.20 13.78
C PRO A 170 16.28 7.63 12.35
N LYS A 171 17.30 8.02 11.56
CA LYS A 171 17.37 7.81 10.10
C LYS A 171 17.05 6.38 9.67
N GLN A 172 17.56 5.41 10.40
CA GLN A 172 17.31 3.98 10.23
C GLN A 172 15.81 3.59 10.23
N TYR A 173 14.98 4.17 11.09
CA TYR A 173 13.53 3.91 11.06
C TYR A 173 12.85 4.63 9.91
N ALA A 174 13.28 5.86 9.58
CA ALA A 174 12.79 6.55 8.39
C ALA A 174 13.06 5.74 7.11
N TRP A 175 14.27 5.16 7.01
CA TRP A 175 14.60 4.20 5.96
C TRP A 175 13.75 2.93 6.02
N GLY A 176 13.53 2.35 7.20
CA GLY A 176 12.65 1.19 7.35
C GLY A 176 11.21 1.45 6.87
N LEU A 177 10.63 2.60 7.24
CA LEU A 177 9.31 3.03 6.75
C LEU A 177 9.29 3.17 5.23
N LEU A 178 10.34 3.78 4.65
CA LEU A 178 10.47 3.92 3.20
C LEU A 178 10.62 2.56 2.49
N ILE A 179 11.40 1.63 3.07
CA ILE A 179 11.57 0.26 2.56
C ILE A 179 10.23 -0.48 2.61
N MET A 180 9.43 -0.33 3.66
CA MET A 180 8.10 -0.93 3.70
C MET A 180 7.23 -0.41 2.56
N VAL A 181 7.07 0.90 2.44
CA VAL A 181 6.22 1.49 1.39
C VAL A 181 6.72 1.08 0.00
N THR A 182 8.02 1.20 -0.24
CA THR A 182 8.63 0.88 -1.54
C THR A 182 8.54 -0.61 -1.85
N GLY A 183 8.88 -1.49 -0.90
CA GLY A 183 8.86 -2.94 -1.08
C GLY A 183 7.46 -3.49 -1.35
N PHE A 184 6.46 -3.04 -0.59
CA PHE A 184 5.07 -3.44 -0.78
C PHE A 184 4.49 -2.88 -2.10
N THR A 185 4.82 -1.64 -2.46
CA THR A 185 4.44 -1.05 -3.75
C THR A 185 5.09 -1.77 -4.93
N CYS A 186 6.41 -2.01 -4.86
CA CYS A 186 7.15 -2.77 -5.88
C CYS A 186 6.62 -4.18 -6.03
N THR A 187 6.22 -4.81 -4.92
CA THR A 187 5.58 -6.13 -4.95
C THR A 187 4.27 -6.09 -5.71
N ALA A 188 3.41 -5.09 -5.44
CA ALA A 188 2.16 -4.92 -6.18
C ALA A 188 2.42 -4.71 -7.68
N ILE A 189 3.39 -3.85 -8.04
CA ILE A 189 3.77 -3.61 -9.44
C ILE A 189 4.31 -4.88 -10.10
N PHE A 190 5.23 -5.60 -9.44
CA PHE A 190 5.82 -6.82 -9.96
C PHE A 190 4.77 -7.91 -10.17
N GLN A 191 3.86 -8.10 -9.22
CA GLN A 191 2.75 -9.03 -9.36
C GLN A 191 1.85 -8.66 -10.53
N THR A 192 1.67 -7.37 -10.82
CA THR A 192 0.88 -6.96 -12.00
C THR A 192 1.63 -7.05 -13.32
N ILE A 193 2.95 -6.86 -13.34
CA ILE A 193 3.75 -7.18 -14.53
C ILE A 193 3.62 -8.67 -14.86
N ARG A 194 3.62 -9.52 -13.83
CA ARG A 194 3.51 -10.96 -14.00
C ARG A 194 2.09 -11.43 -14.32
N PHE A 195 1.09 -10.82 -13.70
CA PHE A 195 -0.33 -11.02 -14.00
C PHE A 195 -0.98 -9.66 -14.23
N PRO A 196 -1.16 -9.22 -15.49
CA PRO A 196 -1.72 -7.91 -15.82
C PRO A 196 -3.22 -7.79 -15.52
N PHE A 197 -3.74 -8.54 -14.54
CA PHE A 197 -5.12 -8.54 -14.12
C PHE A 197 -5.23 -7.89 -12.74
N PHE A 198 -6.13 -6.91 -12.60
CA PHE A 198 -6.31 -6.16 -11.35
C PHE A 198 -6.76 -7.03 -10.17
N SER A 199 -7.38 -8.18 -10.43
CA SER A 199 -7.75 -9.17 -9.40
C SER A 199 -6.59 -9.88 -8.74
N SER A 200 -5.37 -9.70 -9.25
CA SER A 200 -4.14 -10.20 -8.64
C SER A 200 -3.77 -9.42 -7.39
N MET A 201 -4.25 -8.18 -7.29
CA MET A 201 -3.94 -7.29 -6.17
C MET A 201 -4.78 -7.63 -4.95
N LYS A 202 -4.14 -8.32 -4.01
CA LYS A 202 -4.71 -8.50 -2.68
C LYS A 202 -4.43 -7.25 -1.85
N ALA A 203 -5.45 -6.75 -1.14
CA ALA A 203 -5.33 -5.61 -0.22
C ALA A 203 -4.17 -5.75 0.77
N VAL A 204 -3.78 -6.99 1.09
CA VAL A 204 -2.63 -7.33 1.94
C VAL A 204 -1.30 -6.72 1.46
N PHE A 205 -1.15 -6.41 0.17
CA PHE A 205 0.07 -5.78 -0.35
C PHE A 205 0.13 -4.28 -0.09
N ILE A 206 -0.98 -3.62 0.25
CA ILE A 206 -1.02 -2.16 0.45
C ILE A 206 -1.32 -1.83 1.92
N LEU A 207 -2.03 -2.71 2.63
CA LEU A 207 -2.45 -2.49 4.01
C LEU A 207 -1.29 -2.10 4.97
N PRO A 208 -0.10 -2.71 4.89
CA PRO A 208 1.04 -2.29 5.71
C PRO A 208 1.53 -0.86 5.39
N CYS A 209 1.37 -0.39 4.16
CA CYS A 209 1.72 0.97 3.76
C CYS A 209 0.80 2.01 4.40
N VAL A 210 -0.46 1.66 4.70
CA VAL A 210 -1.43 2.59 5.31
C VAL A 210 -0.91 3.09 6.65
N SER A 211 -0.38 2.20 7.50
CA SER A 211 0.20 2.59 8.79
C SER A 211 1.37 3.56 8.62
N VAL A 212 2.22 3.34 7.61
CA VAL A 212 3.34 4.24 7.29
C VAL A 212 2.84 5.60 6.80
N PHE A 213 1.83 5.62 5.94
CA PHE A 213 1.22 6.84 5.46
C PHE A 213 0.56 7.63 6.60
N CYS A 214 -0.08 6.97 7.57
CA CYS A 214 -0.60 7.64 8.76
C CYS A 214 0.51 8.30 9.58
N ILE A 215 1.66 7.64 9.77
CA ILE A 215 2.81 8.21 10.47
C ILE A 215 3.32 9.46 9.72
N TRP A 216 3.54 9.36 8.41
CA TRP A 216 3.99 10.51 7.62
C TRP A 216 2.96 11.63 7.64
N LEU A 217 1.67 11.33 7.46
CA LEU A 217 0.62 12.33 7.52
C LEU A 217 0.63 13.07 8.87
N ALA A 218 0.73 12.35 9.99
CA ALA A 218 0.81 12.95 11.31
C ALA A 218 2.02 13.89 11.47
N LEU A 219 3.20 13.45 11.03
CA LEU A 219 4.42 14.29 11.07
C LEU A 219 4.30 15.54 10.19
N GLY A 220 3.66 15.42 9.02
CA GLY A 220 3.38 16.53 8.12
C GLY A 220 2.40 17.53 8.72
N LEU A 221 1.30 17.02 9.30
CA LEU A 221 0.28 17.82 9.98
C LEU A 221 0.87 18.58 11.18
N GLU A 222 1.68 17.93 11.99
CA GLU A 222 2.38 18.56 13.12
C GLU A 222 3.23 19.77 12.69
N LYS A 223 3.81 19.73 11.47
CA LYS A 223 4.60 20.84 10.96
C LYS A 223 3.72 22.01 10.50
N ILE A 224 2.59 21.75 9.88
CA ILE A 224 1.71 22.81 9.33
C ILE A 224 0.71 23.35 10.34
N ILE A 225 0.33 22.61 11.39
CA ILE A 225 -0.69 23.03 12.37
C ILE A 225 -0.31 24.31 13.14
N ASN A 226 0.97 24.65 13.16
CA ASN A 226 1.45 25.91 13.74
C ASN A 226 1.13 27.13 12.87
N LEU A 227 0.84 26.93 11.58
CA LEU A 227 0.42 27.96 10.66
C LEU A 227 -1.11 28.10 10.69
N TRP A 228 -1.62 29.33 10.57
CA TRP A 228 -3.07 29.58 10.54
C TRP A 228 -3.79 28.76 9.46
N PHE A 229 -3.26 28.77 8.23
CA PHE A 229 -3.79 27.95 7.12
C PHE A 229 -3.75 26.45 7.44
N GLY A 230 -2.74 25.97 8.15
CA GLY A 230 -2.65 24.56 8.54
C GLY A 230 -3.69 24.17 9.58
N ARG A 231 -4.04 25.06 10.52
CA ARG A 231 -5.15 24.81 11.47
C ARG A 231 -6.49 24.68 10.76
N ILE A 232 -6.76 25.58 9.82
CA ILE A 232 -7.96 25.54 8.98
C ILE A 232 -8.00 24.23 8.18
N PHE A 233 -6.88 23.86 7.56
CA PHE A 233 -6.76 22.60 6.82
C PHE A 233 -7.03 21.37 7.70
N CYS A 234 -6.43 21.30 8.89
CA CYS A 234 -6.66 20.20 9.83
C CYS A 234 -8.13 20.13 10.28
N LEU A 235 -8.74 21.27 10.61
CA LEU A 235 -10.16 21.34 10.99
C LEU A 235 -11.06 20.82 9.86
N TRP A 236 -10.82 21.27 8.62
CA TRP A 236 -11.54 20.79 7.44
C TRP A 236 -11.39 19.28 7.25
N LEU A 237 -10.17 18.75 7.38
CA LEU A 237 -9.90 17.32 7.26
C LEU A 237 -10.62 16.50 8.35
N THR A 238 -10.70 17.02 9.59
CA THR A 238 -11.45 16.40 10.69
C THR A 238 -12.95 16.42 10.43
N ILE A 239 -13.52 17.57 10.05
CA ILE A 239 -14.94 17.70 9.71
C ILE A 239 -15.30 16.73 8.57
N TYR A 240 -14.46 16.67 7.55
CA TYR A 240 -14.63 15.74 6.44
C TYR A 240 -14.59 14.28 6.90
N ALA A 241 -13.59 13.88 7.68
CA ALA A 241 -13.46 12.50 8.16
C ALA A 241 -14.68 12.08 9.01
N ILE A 242 -15.21 12.98 9.84
CA ILE A 242 -16.43 12.75 10.62
C ILE A 242 -17.63 12.62 9.68
N ALA A 243 -17.79 13.52 8.71
CA ALA A 243 -18.91 13.49 7.77
C ALA A 243 -18.93 12.19 6.94
N VAL A 244 -17.76 11.76 6.45
CA VAL A 244 -17.62 10.49 5.73
C VAL A 244 -17.90 9.30 6.65
N GLY A 245 -17.37 9.31 7.87
CA GLY A 245 -17.60 8.25 8.85
C GLY A 245 -19.04 8.15 9.36
N LEU A 246 -19.83 9.24 9.31
CA LEU A 246 -21.26 9.23 9.63
C LEU A 246 -22.13 8.82 8.44
N TYR A 247 -21.63 8.97 7.22
CA TYR A 247 -22.35 8.62 5.98
C TYR A 247 -22.22 7.13 5.62
N HIS A 248 -21.15 6.47 6.08
CA HIS A 248 -20.89 5.04 5.90
C HIS A 248 -21.31 4.23 7.12
#